data_AF-A0A6L2Q7A8-F1
#
_entry.id   AF-A0A6L2Q7A8-F1
#
_cell.length_a   1.000
_cell.length_b   1.000
_cell.length_c   1.000
_cell.angle_alpha   90.00
_cell.angle_beta   90.00
_cell.angle_gamma   90.00
#
_symmetry.space_group_name_H-M   'P 1'
#
loop_
_entity.id
_entity.type
_entity.pdbx_description
1 polymer ?
#
loop_
_entity_poly.entity_id
_entity_poly.type
_entity_poly.pdbx_seq_one_letter_code
_entity_poly.pdbx_strand_id
1 'polypeptide(L)'
;MADSTPKDAPVAAATKTASKGSGEEKKKRGCPRNYDLGNGVYRFSRTRMYHKKAQYKFIGKKTEKKVKPVKPLTVEKKIGGEKNGETRVVLLKKRRNYYPTADKIKPHHSRKFFSQHKRYTRKTLTPGTICIVLAGPHKGKRVVLLKVLESGLLLVT
;
A
#
# COMPACT_ATOMS: atom_id res chain seq x y z
N MET A 1 39.86 1.81 58.48
CA MET A 1 40.03 2.90 57.49
C MET A 1 38.63 3.42 57.17
N ALA A 2 38.08 4.28 58.04
CA ALA A 2 38.22 5.74 57.95
C ALA A 2 37.54 6.25 56.67
N ASP A 3 36.29 6.71 56.79
CA ASP A 3 35.89 8.14 56.64
C ASP A 3 35.50 8.43 55.17
N SER A 4 34.53 9.24 54.76
CA SER A 4 33.55 10.14 55.39
C SER A 4 32.58 10.60 54.28
N THR A 5 31.42 11.12 54.67
CA THR A 5 30.21 11.51 53.91
C THR A 5 30.34 12.88 53.18
N PRO A 6 29.27 13.63 52.79
CA PRO A 6 28.14 13.46 51.84
C PRO A 6 28.01 14.68 50.86
N LYS A 7 26.80 14.94 50.29
CA LYS A 7 26.27 16.19 49.64
C LYS A 7 26.58 16.36 48.13
N ASP A 8 25.68 16.75 47.22
CA ASP A 8 24.49 17.63 47.27
C ASP A 8 23.44 17.25 46.20
N ALA A 9 22.17 17.52 46.48
CA ALA A 9 21.16 17.97 45.49
C ALA A 9 20.85 19.45 45.83
N PRO A 10 20.18 20.29 45.01
CA PRO A 10 19.47 20.03 43.74
C PRO A 10 19.71 21.10 42.64
N VAL A 11 19.44 20.81 41.36
CA VAL A 11 19.06 21.86 40.38
C VAL A 11 17.96 21.37 39.46
N ALA A 12 16.90 22.18 39.41
CA ALA A 12 15.66 21.97 38.71
C ALA A 12 15.74 22.21 37.20
N ALA A 13 14.71 21.69 36.53
CA ALA A 13 14.12 22.18 35.27
C ALA A 13 14.87 21.94 33.95
N ALA A 14 14.55 20.81 33.31
CA ALA A 14 14.26 20.79 31.87
C ALA A 14 13.02 19.92 31.63
N THR A 15 11.88 20.60 31.55
CA THR A 15 10.59 20.07 31.12
C THR A 15 10.73 19.41 29.76
N LYS A 16 10.56 18.08 29.71
CA LYS A 16 10.32 17.35 28.46
C LYS A 16 8.99 17.82 27.90
N THR A 17 9.04 18.79 26.98
CA THR A 17 7.92 19.18 26.13
C THR A 17 7.37 17.96 25.41
N ALA A 18 6.15 17.59 25.78
CA ALA A 18 5.35 16.59 25.12
C ALA A 18 5.08 17.02 23.67
N SER A 19 5.79 16.42 22.72
CA SER A 19 5.38 16.46 21.31
C SER A 19 4.23 15.48 21.10
N LYS A 20 3.00 15.97 21.30
CA LYS A 20 1.79 15.40 20.72
C LYS A 20 1.90 15.48 19.19
N GLY A 21 2.36 14.40 18.58
CA GLY A 21 2.18 14.11 17.18
C GLY A 21 1.59 12.71 17.06
N SER A 22 0.28 12.57 17.29
CA SER A 22 -0.44 11.32 17.02
C SER A 22 -0.57 11.13 15.51
N GLY A 23 0.54 10.84 14.84
CA GLY A 23 0.49 10.18 13.55
C GLY A 23 -0.10 8.80 13.79
N GLU A 24 -1.25 8.49 13.17
CA GLU A 24 -1.77 7.13 13.17
C GLU A 24 -0.71 6.19 12.60
N GLU A 25 0.07 5.54 13.46
CA GLU A 25 0.92 4.42 13.07
C GLU A 25 0.00 3.35 12.48
N LYS A 26 0.03 3.24 11.15
CA LYS A 26 -0.66 2.16 10.43
C LYS A 26 -0.13 0.84 10.98
N LYS A 27 -0.92 0.19 11.84
CA LYS A 27 -0.60 -1.13 12.40
C LYS A 27 -0.06 -2.04 11.30
N LYS A 28 1.22 -2.41 11.41
CA LYS A 28 1.86 -3.37 10.49
C LYS A 28 1.00 -4.63 10.53
N ARG A 29 0.41 -5.00 9.39
CA ARG A 29 -0.38 -6.24 9.28
C ARG A 29 0.56 -7.41 9.60
N GLY A 30 0.22 -8.21 10.61
CA GLY A 30 1.03 -9.36 11.01
C GLY A 30 1.15 -10.42 9.90
N CYS A 31 2.16 -11.29 10.03
CA CYS A 31 2.35 -12.43 9.13
C CYS A 31 1.10 -13.35 9.14
N PRO A 32 0.70 -13.96 8.01
CA PRO A 32 -0.39 -14.91 7.97
C PRO A 32 -0.17 -16.07 8.96
N ARG A 33 -1.17 -16.37 9.80
CA ARG A 33 -1.13 -17.50 10.75
C ARG A 33 -1.07 -18.89 10.07
N ASN A 34 -1.40 -18.96 8.78
CA ASN A 34 -1.29 -20.14 7.94
C ASN A 34 -0.32 -19.82 6.80
N TYR A 35 0.70 -20.65 6.61
CA TYR A 35 1.67 -20.51 5.53
C TYR A 35 1.38 -21.53 4.42
N ASP A 36 1.72 -21.12 3.20
CA ASP A 36 1.58 -21.93 1.98
C ASP A 36 2.69 -22.99 1.96
N LEU A 37 2.30 -24.25 1.75
CA LEU A 37 3.25 -25.35 1.51
C LEU A 37 3.64 -25.46 0.03
N GLY A 38 2.95 -24.73 -0.85
CA GLY A 38 3.10 -24.78 -2.29
C GLY A 38 1.78 -25.17 -2.97
N ASN A 39 1.63 -24.72 -4.22
CA ASN A 39 0.49 -25.07 -5.09
C ASN A 39 -0.90 -24.73 -4.52
N GLY A 40 -1.01 -23.75 -3.62
CA GLY A 40 -2.27 -23.33 -3.02
C GLY A 40 -2.74 -24.21 -1.86
N VAL A 41 -1.90 -25.14 -1.40
CA VAL A 41 -2.18 -25.99 -0.23
C VAL A 41 -1.51 -25.39 0.99
N TYR A 42 -2.30 -25.13 2.03
CA TYR A 42 -1.81 -24.52 3.26
C TYR A 42 -1.60 -25.56 4.37
N ARG A 43 -0.67 -25.28 5.29
CA ARG A 43 -0.29 -26.23 6.36
C ARG A 43 -1.44 -26.63 7.29
N PHE A 44 -2.31 -25.69 7.65
CA PHE A 44 -3.39 -25.94 8.61
C PHE A 44 -4.75 -26.05 7.92
N SER A 45 -5.54 -27.03 8.35
CA SER A 45 -6.94 -27.19 7.95
C SER A 45 -7.83 -26.05 8.46
N ARG A 46 -9.04 -25.95 7.89
CA ARG A 46 -10.04 -24.94 8.28
C ARG A 46 -10.38 -24.97 9.78
N THR A 47 -10.60 -26.16 10.35
CA THR A 47 -10.95 -26.33 11.77
C THR A 47 -9.82 -25.86 12.69
N ARG A 48 -8.57 -26.25 12.40
CA ARG A 48 -7.42 -25.81 13.20
C ARG A 48 -7.21 -24.29 13.12
N MET A 49 -7.46 -23.70 11.94
CA MET A 49 -7.38 -22.25 11.76
C MET A 49 -8.48 -21.49 12.50
N TYR A 50 -9.67 -22.05 12.61
CA TYR A 50 -10.78 -21.50 13.37
C TYR A 50 -10.43 -21.32 14.85
N HIS A 51 -9.85 -22.37 15.47
CA HIS A 51 -9.36 -22.31 16.86
C HIS A 51 -8.15 -21.38 17.01
N LYS A 52 -7.17 -21.42 16.10
CA LYS A 52 -5.99 -20.53 16.14
C LYS A 52 -6.32 -19.04 15.99
N LYS A 53 -7.35 -18.71 15.19
CA LYS A 53 -7.85 -17.33 15.06
C LYS A 53 -8.80 -16.95 16.20
N ALA A 54 -9.10 -17.88 17.10
CA ALA A 54 -10.09 -17.75 18.16
C ALA A 54 -11.45 -17.24 17.66
N GLN A 55 -11.84 -17.65 16.43
CA GLN A 55 -13.07 -17.15 15.79
C GLN A 55 -14.32 -17.48 16.60
N TYR A 56 -14.29 -18.57 17.36
CA TYR A 56 -15.35 -18.94 18.29
C TYR A 56 -15.68 -17.87 19.33
N LYS A 57 -14.70 -17.05 19.75
CA LYS A 57 -14.91 -15.94 20.70
C LYS A 57 -15.62 -14.73 20.09
N PHE A 58 -15.80 -14.72 18.77
CA PHE A 58 -16.40 -13.61 18.03
C PHE A 58 -17.72 -14.00 17.35
N ILE A 59 -18.22 -15.22 17.58
CA ILE A 59 -19.57 -15.60 17.14
C ILE A 59 -20.57 -14.69 17.85
N GLY A 60 -21.49 -14.09 17.11
CA GLY A 60 -22.59 -13.29 17.67
C GLY A 60 -22.21 -11.86 18.12
N LYS A 61 -20.94 -11.45 18.05
CA LYS A 61 -20.55 -10.07 18.34
C LYS A 61 -21.10 -9.14 17.26
N LYS A 62 -22.11 -8.34 17.62
CA LYS A 62 -22.65 -7.27 16.78
C LYS A 62 -21.78 -6.03 16.97
N THR A 63 -20.81 -5.83 16.08
CA THR A 63 -20.15 -4.52 16.00
C THR A 63 -21.16 -3.53 15.41
N GLU A 64 -21.38 -2.42 16.09
CA GLU A 64 -22.19 -1.33 15.54
C GLU A 64 -21.66 -0.96 14.16
N LYS A 65 -22.55 -0.97 13.16
CA LYS A 65 -22.18 -0.61 11.79
C LYS A 65 -21.76 0.84 11.81
N LYS A 66 -20.45 1.12 11.76
CA LYS A 66 -19.94 2.47 11.55
C LYS A 66 -20.51 2.99 10.24
N VAL A 67 -21.45 3.94 10.34
CA VAL A 67 -22.05 4.60 9.18
C VAL A 67 -20.91 5.28 8.43
N LYS A 68 -20.60 4.79 7.23
CA LYS A 68 -19.61 5.43 6.36
C LYS A 68 -20.21 6.78 5.93
N PRO A 69 -19.51 7.90 6.13
CA PRO A 69 -20.03 9.20 5.69
C PRO A 69 -20.27 9.16 4.18
N VAL A 70 -21.48 9.52 3.76
CA VAL A 70 -21.83 9.64 2.34
C VAL A 70 -21.07 10.83 1.79
N LYS A 71 -20.32 10.62 0.71
CA LYS A 71 -19.62 11.73 0.03
C LYS A 71 -20.69 12.69 -0.53
N PRO A 72 -20.64 14.01 -0.23
CA PRO A 72 -21.63 14.95 -0.73
C PRO A 72 -21.56 15.01 -2.26
N LEU A 73 -22.72 15.08 -2.92
CA LEU A 73 -22.81 15.21 -4.38
C LEU A 73 -22.67 16.66 -4.85
N THR A 74 -23.03 17.58 -3.96
CA THR A 74 -23.08 19.02 -4.17
C THR A 74 -22.17 19.74 -3.19
N VAL A 75 -21.63 20.88 -3.62
CA VAL A 75 -20.89 21.82 -2.78
C VAL A 75 -21.50 23.20 -2.95
N GLU A 76 -21.77 23.87 -1.84
CA GLU A 76 -22.13 25.28 -1.80
C GLU A 76 -20.89 26.12 -2.11
N LYS A 77 -20.93 26.83 -3.23
CA LYS A 77 -19.89 27.78 -3.60
C LYS A 77 -20.39 29.18 -3.25
N LYS A 78 -19.61 29.90 -2.46
CA LYS A 78 -19.85 31.34 -2.25
C LYS A 78 -19.56 32.10 -3.54
N ILE A 79 -20.44 33.02 -3.90
CA ILE A 79 -20.35 33.87 -5.10
C ILE A 79 -20.24 35.32 -4.63
N GLY A 80 -19.29 36.06 -5.21
CA GLY A 80 -19.07 37.46 -4.89
C GLY A 80 -20.06 38.42 -5.56
N GLY A 81 -20.26 39.57 -4.92
CA GLY A 81 -21.07 40.69 -5.40
C GLY A 81 -22.33 40.93 -4.56
N GLU A 82 -22.58 42.19 -4.21
CA GLU A 82 -23.62 42.63 -3.24
C GLU A 82 -25.07 42.31 -3.65
N LYS A 83 -25.30 41.89 -4.91
CA LYS A 83 -26.63 41.54 -5.44
C LYS A 83 -26.71 40.14 -6.05
N ASN A 84 -25.71 39.28 -5.82
CA ASN A 84 -25.58 37.96 -6.47
C ASN A 84 -26.05 36.76 -5.64
N GLY A 85 -26.71 37.00 -4.50
CA GLY A 85 -27.35 35.94 -3.69
C GLY A 85 -26.39 35.01 -2.93
N GLU A 86 -25.12 35.44 -2.77
CA GLU A 86 -24.06 34.88 -1.90
C GLU A 86 -23.63 33.41 -2.08
N THR A 87 -24.52 32.46 -2.36
CA THR A 87 -24.18 31.04 -2.51
C THR A 87 -24.89 30.38 -3.68
N ARG A 88 -24.23 29.41 -4.33
CA ARG A 88 -24.86 28.47 -5.25
C ARG A 88 -24.46 27.05 -4.94
N VAL A 89 -25.45 26.16 -4.97
CA VAL A 89 -25.25 24.73 -4.88
C VAL A 89 -24.76 24.20 -6.23
N VAL A 90 -23.53 23.69 -6.28
CA VAL A 90 -22.91 23.18 -7.52
C VAL A 90 -22.56 21.70 -7.36
N LEU A 91 -22.89 20.89 -8.37
CA LEU A 91 -22.49 19.48 -8.42
C LEU A 91 -20.96 19.34 -8.49
N LEU A 92 -20.38 18.42 -7.72
CA LEU A 92 -18.94 18.13 -7.74
C LEU A 92 -18.49 17.55 -9.09
N LYS A 93 -19.32 16.71 -9.71
CA LYS A 93 -19.08 16.15 -11.04
C LYS A 93 -20.25 16.54 -11.94
N LYS A 94 -20.00 17.43 -12.90
CA LYS A 94 -21.00 17.84 -13.89
C LYS A 94 -21.43 16.63 -14.74
N ARG A 95 -22.71 16.65 -15.17
CA ARG A 95 -23.25 15.66 -16.10
C ARG A 95 -22.62 15.84 -17.48
N ARG A 96 -22.61 14.77 -18.27
CA ARG A 96 -22.09 14.80 -19.65
C ARG A 96 -23.15 15.47 -20.54
N ASN A 97 -22.73 16.35 -21.44
CA ASN A 97 -23.66 17.04 -22.36
C ASN A 97 -24.03 16.19 -23.59
N TYR A 98 -23.18 15.23 -23.95
CA TYR A 98 -23.36 14.36 -25.12
C TYR A 98 -23.45 12.89 -24.70
N TYR A 99 -24.47 12.20 -25.23
CA TYR A 99 -24.73 10.79 -25.00
C TYR A 99 -24.64 10.02 -26.34
N PRO A 100 -24.01 8.84 -26.37
CA PRO A 100 -24.02 8.01 -27.56
C PRO A 100 -25.41 7.40 -27.79
N THR A 101 -25.80 7.19 -29.05
CA THR A 101 -27.07 6.53 -29.43
C THR A 101 -27.11 5.07 -28.98
N ALA A 102 -25.96 4.41 -28.94
CA ALA A 102 -25.81 3.03 -28.46
C ALA A 102 -24.62 2.91 -27.51
N ASP A 103 -24.77 2.08 -26.48
CA ASP A 103 -23.70 1.78 -25.55
C ASP A 103 -22.65 0.86 -26.19
N LYS A 104 -21.38 1.20 -25.97
CA LYS A 104 -20.27 0.34 -26.39
C LYS A 104 -20.21 -0.89 -25.49
N ILE A 105 -20.04 -2.07 -26.10
CA ILE A 105 -19.77 -3.31 -25.37
C ILE A 105 -18.45 -3.14 -24.61
N LYS A 106 -18.51 -3.27 -23.27
CA LYS A 106 -17.31 -3.17 -22.42
C LYS A 106 -16.60 -4.52 -22.39
N PRO A 107 -15.29 -4.58 -22.69
CA PRO A 107 -14.54 -5.82 -22.59
C PRO A 107 -14.43 -6.29 -21.13
N HIS A 108 -14.26 -7.60 -20.94
CA HIS A 108 -13.99 -8.15 -19.61
C HIS A 108 -12.64 -7.68 -19.09
N HIS A 109 -12.58 -7.43 -17.78
CA HIS A 109 -11.35 -6.96 -17.14
C HIS A 109 -10.32 -8.10 -17.07
N SER A 110 -9.08 -7.81 -17.45
CA SER A 110 -7.95 -8.71 -17.26
C SER A 110 -7.68 -8.94 -15.76
N ARG A 111 -7.23 -10.14 -15.39
CA ARG A 111 -6.93 -10.48 -13.97
C ARG A 111 -5.75 -9.69 -13.39
N LYS A 112 -4.72 -9.37 -14.19
CA LYS A 112 -3.54 -8.58 -13.80
C LYS A 112 -3.02 -7.77 -14.98
N PHE A 113 -2.45 -6.61 -14.70
CA PHE A 113 -1.74 -5.77 -15.67
C PHE A 113 -0.24 -6.06 -15.67
N PHE A 114 0.48 -5.69 -16.75
CA PHE A 114 1.92 -5.91 -16.90
C PHE A 114 2.75 -5.40 -15.71
N SER A 115 2.37 -4.26 -15.12
CA SER A 115 3.01 -3.70 -13.92
C SER A 115 2.91 -4.61 -12.69
N GLN A 116 1.94 -5.52 -12.66
CA GLN A 116 1.70 -6.45 -11.54
C GLN A 116 2.16 -7.89 -11.84
N HIS A 117 2.76 -8.14 -13.00
CA HIS A 117 3.28 -9.48 -13.31
C HIS A 117 4.52 -9.78 -12.47
N LYS A 118 4.66 -11.03 -12.03
CA LYS A 118 5.89 -11.48 -11.37
C LYS A 118 6.98 -11.63 -12.44
N ARG A 119 8.14 -11.01 -12.22
CA ARG A 119 9.30 -11.15 -13.10
C ARG A 119 10.13 -12.34 -12.65
N TYR A 120 10.47 -13.20 -13.60
CA TYR A 120 11.28 -14.40 -13.36
C TYR A 120 12.57 -14.27 -14.15
N THR A 121 13.69 -14.48 -13.47
CA THR A 121 15.01 -14.57 -14.10
C THR A 121 15.64 -15.92 -13.80
N ARG A 122 16.50 -16.36 -14.71
CA ARG A 122 17.24 -17.62 -14.53
C ARG A 122 18.20 -17.46 -13.37
N LYS A 123 18.37 -18.51 -12.57
CA LYS A 123 19.29 -18.50 -11.40
C LYS A 123 20.74 -18.22 -11.78
N THR A 124 21.14 -18.54 -13.01
CA THR A 124 22.49 -18.30 -13.54
C THR A 124 22.74 -16.84 -13.91
N LEU A 125 21.70 -16.00 -14.01
CA LEU A 125 21.83 -14.60 -14.37
C LEU A 125 21.95 -13.76 -13.10
N THR A 126 23.13 -13.84 -12.47
CA THR A 126 23.48 -13.01 -11.32
C THR A 126 24.21 -11.74 -11.78
N PRO A 127 24.08 -10.62 -11.04
CA PRO A 127 24.92 -9.44 -11.25
C PRO A 127 26.41 -9.81 -11.36
N GLY A 128 27.09 -9.28 -12.37
CA GLY A 128 28.48 -9.58 -12.73
C GLY A 128 28.66 -10.69 -13.77
N THR A 129 27.60 -11.42 -14.13
CA THR A 129 27.71 -12.50 -15.13
C THR A 129 27.92 -11.92 -16.54
N ILE A 130 28.91 -12.48 -17.26
CA ILE A 130 29.13 -12.17 -18.68
C ILE A 130 28.05 -12.86 -19.52
N CYS A 131 27.25 -12.07 -20.22
CA CYS A 131 26.23 -12.53 -21.14
C CYS A 131 26.71 -12.35 -22.59
N ILE A 132 26.26 -13.22 -23.50
CA ILE A 132 26.44 -13.05 -24.94
C ILE A 132 25.14 -12.53 -25.51
N VAL A 133 25.17 -11.35 -26.13
CA VAL A 133 24.00 -10.78 -26.79
C VAL A 133 23.76 -11.54 -28.10
N LEU A 134 22.58 -12.13 -28.26
CA LEU A 134 22.26 -12.95 -29.44
C LEU A 134 21.55 -12.16 -30.56
N ALA A 135 20.98 -11.00 -30.24
CA ALA A 135 20.18 -10.20 -31.17
C ALA A 135 20.47 -8.70 -31.03
N GLY A 136 20.22 -7.94 -32.10
CA GLY A 136 20.47 -6.50 -32.17
C GLY A 136 21.89 -6.15 -32.63
N PRO A 137 22.24 -4.84 -32.67
CA PRO A 137 23.50 -4.36 -33.24
C PRO A 137 24.75 -4.89 -32.53
N HIS A 138 24.64 -5.22 -31.24
CA HIS A 138 25.73 -5.74 -30.42
C HIS A 138 25.77 -7.27 -30.36
N LYS A 139 25.18 -7.96 -31.35
CA LYS A 139 25.18 -9.42 -31.43
C LYS A 139 26.61 -10.01 -31.40
N GLY A 140 26.78 -11.09 -30.65
CA GLY A 140 28.07 -11.78 -30.46
C GLY A 140 29.01 -11.12 -29.45
N LYS A 141 28.72 -9.90 -28.99
CA LYS A 141 29.53 -9.24 -27.95
C LYS A 141 29.28 -9.87 -26.58
N ARG A 142 30.36 -9.94 -25.80
CA ARG A 142 30.35 -10.32 -24.38
C ARG A 142 30.13 -9.07 -23.55
N VAL A 143 29.07 -9.03 -22.75
CA VAL A 143 28.57 -7.84 -22.05
C VAL A 143 28.30 -8.22 -20.59
N VAL A 144 28.55 -7.33 -19.63
CA VAL A 144 28.45 -7.64 -18.19
C VAL A 144 27.08 -7.26 -17.63
N LEU A 145 26.38 -8.23 -17.02
CA LEU A 145 25.07 -8.01 -16.40
C LEU A 145 25.20 -7.19 -15.10
N LEU A 146 24.55 -6.04 -15.01
CA LEU A 146 24.57 -5.21 -13.80
C LEU A 146 23.44 -5.57 -12.84
N LYS A 147 22.19 -5.50 -13.30
CA LYS A 147 21.00 -5.83 -12.50
C LYS A 147 19.81 -6.16 -13.38
N VAL A 148 18.78 -6.74 -12.77
CA VAL A 148 17.46 -6.93 -13.38
C VAL A 148 16.59 -5.72 -13.02
N LEU A 149 15.96 -5.09 -14.01
CA LEU A 149 15.04 -3.98 -13.81
C LEU A 149 13.67 -4.46 -13.33
N GLU A 150 12.88 -3.56 -12.74
CA GLU A 150 11.50 -3.86 -12.30
C GLU A 150 10.60 -4.32 -13.45
N SER A 151 10.90 -3.87 -14.68
CA SER A 151 10.24 -4.32 -15.90
C SER A 151 10.57 -5.76 -16.29
N GLY A 152 11.57 -6.39 -15.68
CA GLY A 152 12.09 -7.72 -16.01
C GLY A 152 13.19 -7.73 -17.07
N LEU A 153 13.56 -6.56 -17.61
CA LEU A 153 14.67 -6.42 -18.56
C LEU A 153 16.02 -6.44 -17.84
N LEU A 154 17.07 -6.84 -18.56
CA LEU A 154 18.42 -6.92 -18.04
C LEU A 154 19.18 -5.62 -18.36
N LEU A 155 19.78 -5.01 -17.34
CA LEU A 155 20.69 -3.88 -17.51
C LEU A 155 22.11 -4.41 -17.70
N VAL A 156 22.76 -4.07 -18.80
CA VAL A 156 24.04 -4.66 -19.23
C VAL A 156 25.01 -3.54 -19.67
N THR A 157 26.32 -3.73 -19.49
CA THR A 157 27.38 -2.80 -19.93
C THR A 157 28.51 -3.46 -20.70
#